data_AF-A0A8C3NP27-F1
#
_entry.id   AF-A0A8C3NP27-F1
#
_cell.length_a   1.000
_cell.length_b   1.000
_cell.length_c   1.000
_cell.angle_alpha   90.00
_cell.angle_beta   90.00
_cell.angle_gamma   90.00
#
_symmetry.space_group_name_H-M   'P 1'
#
loop_
_entity.id
_entity.type
_entity.pdbx_description
1 polymer ?
#
loop_
_entity_poly.entity_id
_entity_poly.type
_entity_poly.pdbx_seq_one_letter_code
_entity_poly.pdbx_strand_id
1 'polypeptide(L)'
;MLLRAAVLAVHAGLLAALRPGDPNVCSYWESFTAPVKESYTKPHVVTSSKPCPDGLGLPLPCPQQRVVYRTEYRQAVRTDYRRRYQCCQGYYESRDSCVPHCSQECVHGRCVAPELCQCEPGWRGPSCSSECDEQSWGPDCGQRCLCHHGAPCDPLTGVCSCPPGFTDPLCRQPCPPGTYGQGCHLSCPCHHQAPCNASTGACLCPPGLSGPLCQVPCPEGMSCTTPCPCQNGGICHPSSTSTCVCPHGWMGEICSMPCPPGRFGPGCQGECRCHNGGHCDPHGGQCQCAPGFTGEQ
;
A
#
# COMPACT_ATOMS: atom_id res chain seq x y z
N MET A 1 66.93 -29.58 -7.69
CA MET A 1 65.95 -30.53 -8.26
C MET A 1 65.29 -31.25 -7.11
N LEU A 2 64.04 -30.92 -6.78
CA LEU A 2 63.10 -31.62 -5.87
C LEU A 2 62.15 -30.54 -5.32
N LEU A 3 61.05 -30.27 -6.04
CA LEU A 3 59.82 -29.62 -5.52
C LEU A 3 58.84 -29.40 -6.69
N ARG A 4 58.34 -30.51 -7.26
CA ARG A 4 57.18 -30.52 -8.16
C ARG A 4 56.42 -31.84 -7.97
N ALA A 5 55.80 -32.03 -6.81
CA ALA A 5 54.85 -33.13 -6.59
C ALA A 5 54.08 -32.96 -5.26
N ALA A 6 53.32 -31.88 -5.09
CA ALA A 6 52.33 -31.78 -4.00
C ALA A 6 51.37 -30.59 -4.17
N VAL A 7 50.63 -30.52 -5.29
CA VAL A 7 49.45 -29.61 -5.37
C VAL A 7 48.25 -30.30 -6.06
N LEU A 8 48.21 -31.64 -6.07
CA LEU A 8 47.08 -32.41 -6.59
C LEU A 8 46.47 -33.28 -5.48
N ALA A 9 46.07 -32.64 -4.39
CA ALA A 9 45.13 -33.21 -3.44
C ALA A 9 44.52 -32.05 -2.64
N VAL A 10 43.21 -32.06 -2.45
CA VAL A 10 42.42 -31.13 -1.63
C VAL A 10 42.02 -29.79 -2.31
N HIS A 11 41.41 -29.88 -3.50
CA HIS A 11 40.30 -28.99 -3.88
C HIS A 11 39.06 -29.80 -4.27
N ALA A 12 38.81 -30.90 -3.55
CA ALA A 12 37.50 -31.56 -3.52
C ALA A 12 36.71 -31.04 -2.31
N GLY A 13 36.56 -29.72 -2.23
CA GLY A 13 35.80 -29.02 -1.20
C GLY A 13 34.51 -28.51 -1.80
N LEU A 14 33.45 -29.30 -1.63
CA LEU A 14 32.04 -28.95 -1.79
C LEU A 14 31.65 -28.31 -3.13
N LEU A 15 31.36 -29.16 -4.11
CA LEU A 15 30.18 -28.90 -4.94
C LEU A 15 28.98 -29.00 -3.99
N ALA A 16 28.67 -27.89 -3.32
CA ALA A 16 27.37 -27.24 -3.47
C ALA A 16 26.35 -28.14 -4.18
N ALA A 17 25.72 -29.04 -3.43
CA ALA A 17 24.75 -30.00 -3.95
C ALA A 17 23.61 -30.12 -2.95
N LEU A 18 22.38 -29.94 -3.45
CA LEU A 18 21.14 -30.03 -2.68
C LEU A 18 21.11 -31.32 -1.84
N ARG A 19 20.85 -31.19 -0.54
CA ARG A 19 20.86 -32.34 0.37
C ARG A 19 19.46 -32.94 0.50
N PRO A 20 19.38 -34.26 0.71
CA PRO A 20 18.12 -34.89 1.09
C PRO A 20 17.61 -34.32 2.42
N GLY A 21 16.41 -33.75 2.42
CA GLY A 21 15.78 -33.19 3.62
C GLY A 21 15.81 -31.66 3.70
N ASP A 22 16.54 -30.98 2.79
CA ASP A 22 16.46 -29.53 2.68
C ASP A 22 15.07 -29.09 2.17
N PRO A 23 14.57 -27.90 2.57
CA PRO A 23 13.27 -27.40 2.15
C PRO A 23 13.14 -27.35 0.62
N ASN A 24 12.02 -27.85 0.11
CA ASN A 24 11.69 -27.83 -1.32
C ASN A 24 12.69 -28.57 -2.22
N VAL A 25 13.40 -29.56 -1.68
CA VAL A 25 14.23 -30.49 -2.45
C VAL A 25 13.46 -31.79 -2.74
N CYS A 26 13.31 -32.09 -4.03
CA CYS A 26 12.63 -33.27 -4.54
C CYS A 26 13.63 -34.27 -5.12
N SER A 27 13.32 -35.57 -5.02
CA SER A 27 14.16 -36.62 -5.61
C SER A 27 13.56 -37.19 -6.88
N TYR A 28 14.40 -37.53 -7.86
CA TYR A 28 14.00 -38.26 -9.05
C TYR A 28 14.99 -39.40 -9.36
N TRP A 29 14.56 -40.36 -10.17
CA TRP A 29 15.38 -41.48 -10.61
C TRP A 29 16.00 -41.17 -11.97
N GLU A 30 17.33 -41.05 -12.00
CA GLU A 30 18.10 -40.86 -13.22
C GLU A 30 18.61 -42.23 -13.69
N SER A 31 18.30 -42.60 -14.93
CA SER A 31 18.84 -43.81 -15.55
C SER A 31 20.26 -43.57 -16.07
N PHE A 32 21.13 -44.56 -15.94
CA PHE A 32 22.46 -44.54 -16.53
C PHE A 32 22.83 -45.94 -17.03
N THR A 33 23.79 -46.00 -17.95
CA THR A 33 24.27 -47.25 -18.53
C THR A 33 25.55 -47.70 -17.81
N ALA A 34 25.54 -48.93 -17.29
CA ALA A 34 26.67 -49.54 -16.62
C ALA A 34 27.19 -50.73 -17.44
N PRO A 35 28.51 -50.84 -17.67
CA PRO A 35 29.09 -52.01 -18.31
C PRO A 35 29.04 -53.19 -17.34
N VAL A 36 28.44 -54.29 -17.78
CA VAL A 36 28.36 -55.54 -17.02
C VAL A 36 29.02 -56.67 -17.81
N LYS A 37 29.63 -57.61 -17.09
CA LYS A 37 30.11 -58.87 -17.69
C LYS A 37 28.97 -59.86 -17.72
N GLU A 38 28.52 -60.20 -18.91
CA GLU A 38 27.46 -61.19 -19.13
C GLU A 38 28.10 -62.50 -19.63
N SER A 39 27.75 -63.61 -18.99
CA SER A 39 28.15 -64.95 -19.44
C SER A 39 27.24 -65.43 -20.57
N TYR A 40 27.81 -65.97 -21.64
CA TYR A 40 27.07 -66.59 -22.74
C TYR A 40 27.70 -67.92 -23.16
N THR A 41 26.87 -68.80 -23.71
CA THR A 41 27.33 -70.10 -24.24
C THR A 41 27.79 -69.95 -25.67
N LYS A 42 29.07 -70.22 -25.92
CA LYS A 42 29.67 -70.20 -27.26
C LYS A 42 29.94 -71.62 -27.74
N PRO A 43 29.56 -71.97 -28.98
CA PRO A 43 29.87 -73.29 -29.55
C PRO A 43 31.35 -73.35 -29.97
N HIS A 44 32.03 -74.43 -29.58
CA HIS A 44 33.38 -74.76 -30.03
C HIS A 44 33.38 -76.12 -30.72
N VAL A 45 34.04 -76.20 -31.87
CA VAL A 45 34.26 -77.48 -32.57
C VAL A 45 35.49 -78.14 -31.96
N VAL A 46 35.29 -79.30 -31.34
CA VAL A 46 36.40 -80.13 -30.82
C VAL A 46 36.52 -81.36 -31.69
N THR A 47 37.71 -81.55 -32.24
CA THR A 47 38.08 -82.73 -33.02
C THR A 47 38.72 -83.76 -32.09
N SER A 48 38.17 -84.98 -32.04
CA SER A 48 38.74 -86.11 -31.30
C SER A 48 38.95 -87.29 -32.25
N SER A 49 40.07 -88.01 -32.12
CA SER A 49 40.32 -89.23 -32.88
C SER A 49 39.68 -90.43 -32.19
N LYS A 50 38.80 -91.15 -32.87
CA LYS A 50 38.32 -92.47 -32.41
C LYS A 50 38.84 -93.58 -33.32
N PRO A 51 39.16 -94.77 -32.78
CA PRO A 51 39.55 -95.90 -33.59
C PRO A 51 38.36 -96.35 -34.45
N CYS A 52 38.58 -96.42 -35.76
CA CYS A 52 37.63 -96.95 -36.74
C CYS A 52 38.29 -98.14 -37.45
N PRO A 53 37.56 -99.24 -37.71
CA PRO A 53 38.09 -100.37 -38.45
C PRO A 53 38.15 -100.04 -39.93
N ASP A 54 39.33 -100.16 -40.54
CA ASP A 54 39.45 -100.21 -42.01
C ASP A 54 39.07 -101.59 -42.52
N GLY A 55 38.90 -101.73 -43.84
CA GLY A 55 38.60 -102.99 -44.53
C GLY A 55 39.60 -104.14 -44.29
N LEU A 56 40.70 -103.89 -43.57
CA LEU A 56 41.73 -104.85 -43.14
C LEU A 56 41.81 -105.06 -41.61
N GLY A 57 40.91 -104.47 -40.81
CA GLY A 57 40.82 -104.69 -39.36
C GLY A 57 41.86 -103.97 -38.49
N LEU A 58 42.63 -103.03 -39.05
CA LEU A 58 43.61 -102.21 -38.32
C LEU A 58 42.94 -100.93 -37.74
N PRO A 59 43.20 -100.55 -36.48
CA PRO A 59 42.61 -99.35 -35.87
C PRO A 59 43.28 -98.08 -36.39
N LEU A 60 42.57 -97.33 -37.24
CA LEU A 60 43.03 -96.02 -37.73
C LEU A 60 42.40 -94.87 -36.94
N PRO A 61 43.11 -93.74 -36.75
CA PRO A 61 42.56 -92.57 -36.10
C PRO A 61 41.64 -91.80 -37.06
N CYS A 62 40.32 -91.99 -36.96
CA CYS A 62 39.34 -91.19 -37.70
C CYS A 62 39.01 -89.88 -36.95
N PRO A 63 38.98 -88.70 -37.61
CA PRO A 63 38.58 -87.45 -36.97
C PRO A 63 37.07 -87.41 -36.75
N GLN A 64 36.63 -87.39 -35.49
CA GLN A 64 35.24 -87.13 -35.11
C GLN A 64 35.12 -85.68 -34.62
N GLN A 65 34.28 -84.88 -35.28
CA GLN A 65 33.95 -83.52 -34.84
C GLN A 65 32.71 -83.54 -33.93
N ARG A 66 32.75 -82.80 -32.83
CA ARG A 66 31.58 -82.53 -32.00
C ARG A 66 31.54 -81.06 -31.59
N VAL A 67 30.33 -80.50 -31.51
CA VAL A 67 30.12 -79.16 -30.96
C VAL A 67 29.98 -79.27 -29.45
N VAL A 68 30.86 -78.62 -28.71
CA VAL A 68 30.76 -78.46 -27.26
C VAL A 68 30.48 -76.99 -26.92
N TYR A 69 29.57 -76.75 -26.00
CA TYR A 69 29.27 -75.39 -25.53
C TYR A 69 30.17 -75.05 -24.35
N ARG A 70 30.85 -73.91 -24.42
CA ARG A 70 31.66 -73.37 -23.31
C ARG A 70 31.11 -72.01 -22.90
N THR A 71 31.25 -71.68 -21.61
CA THR A 71 30.86 -70.36 -21.10
C THR A 71 31.99 -69.37 -21.40
N GLU A 72 31.67 -68.31 -22.14
CA GLU A 72 32.54 -67.15 -22.35
C GLU A 72 31.86 -65.89 -21.77
N TYR A 73 32.63 -64.81 -21.59
CA TYR A 73 32.13 -63.54 -21.07
C TYR A 73 32.19 -62.48 -22.15
N ARG A 74 31.10 -61.71 -22.30
CA ARG A 74 31.06 -60.51 -23.14
C ARG A 74 30.75 -59.28 -22.28
N GLN A 75 31.17 -58.12 -22.76
CA GLN A 75 30.68 -56.86 -22.21
C GLN A 75 29.27 -56.62 -22.74
N ALA A 76 28.32 -56.48 -21.82
CA ALA A 76 26.98 -56.02 -22.11
C ALA A 76 26.74 -54.69 -21.38
N VAL A 77 25.79 -53.90 -21.87
CA VAL A 77 25.40 -52.65 -21.21
C VAL A 77 24.07 -52.90 -20.51
N ARG A 78 24.01 -52.61 -19.22
CA ARG A 78 22.78 -52.69 -18.43
C ARG A 78 22.35 -51.30 -17.99
N THR A 79 21.07 -51.01 -18.12
CA THR A 79 20.47 -49.81 -17.54
C THR A 79 20.33 -49.99 -16.04
N ASP A 80 20.86 -49.03 -15.29
CA ASP A 80 20.76 -48.95 -13.83
C ASP A 80 20.19 -47.57 -13.45
N TYR A 81 19.78 -47.39 -12.20
CA TYR A 81 19.10 -46.18 -11.72
C TYR A 81 19.78 -45.64 -10.48
N ARG A 82 19.96 -44.33 -10.42
CA ARG A 82 20.46 -43.64 -9.23
C ARG A 82 19.51 -42.53 -8.81
N ARG A 83 19.36 -42.35 -7.50
CA ARG A 83 18.54 -41.28 -6.94
C ARG A 83 19.31 -39.95 -7.02
N ARG A 84 18.72 -38.97 -7.68
CA ARG A 84 19.22 -37.59 -7.79
C ARG A 84 18.26 -36.63 -7.08
N TYR A 85 18.76 -35.45 -6.76
CA TYR A 85 18.02 -34.41 -6.06
C TYR A 85 18.03 -33.15 -6.90
N GLN A 86 16.89 -32.46 -6.92
CA GLN A 86 16.69 -31.19 -7.60
C GLN A 86 15.65 -30.38 -6.81
N CYS A 87 15.54 -29.09 -7.11
CA CYS A 87 14.45 -28.31 -6.57
C CYS A 87 13.09 -28.83 -7.05
N CYS A 88 12.10 -28.79 -6.16
CA CYS A 88 10.73 -29.13 -6.49
C CYS A 88 10.17 -28.18 -7.56
N GLN A 89 9.08 -28.58 -8.20
CA GLN A 89 8.44 -27.76 -9.23
C GLN A 89 8.08 -26.36 -8.70
N GLY A 90 8.43 -25.32 -9.47
CA GLY A 90 8.21 -23.92 -9.07
C GLY A 90 9.30 -23.33 -8.18
N TYR A 91 10.39 -24.07 -7.94
CA TYR A 91 11.58 -23.57 -7.22
C TYR A 91 12.80 -23.64 -8.15
N TYR A 92 13.69 -22.67 -8.03
CA TYR A 92 14.97 -22.65 -8.72
C TYR A 92 16.12 -22.71 -7.70
N GLU A 93 17.25 -23.24 -8.15
CA GLU A 93 18.43 -23.37 -7.30
C GLU A 93 19.21 -22.05 -7.25
N SER A 94 19.42 -21.53 -6.05
CA SER A 94 20.24 -20.34 -5.80
C SER A 94 21.05 -20.56 -4.53
N ARG A 95 22.39 -20.51 -4.65
CA ARG A 95 23.33 -20.72 -3.53
C ARG A 95 23.01 -21.97 -2.70
N ASP A 96 22.84 -23.12 -3.35
CA ASP A 96 22.52 -24.41 -2.72
C ASP A 96 21.19 -24.47 -1.97
N SER A 97 20.27 -23.56 -2.28
CA SER A 97 18.93 -23.53 -1.70
C SER A 97 17.88 -23.43 -2.79
N CYS A 98 16.74 -24.08 -2.56
CA CYS A 98 15.60 -23.98 -3.45
C CYS A 98 14.77 -22.74 -3.11
N VAL A 99 14.87 -21.72 -3.96
CA VAL A 99 14.16 -20.45 -3.82
C VAL A 99 12.89 -20.50 -4.68
N PRO A 100 11.72 -20.10 -4.14
CA PRO A 100 10.49 -20.12 -4.91
C PRO A 100 10.56 -19.16 -6.10
N HIS A 101 9.98 -19.58 -7.21
CA HIS A 101 9.82 -18.79 -8.41
C HIS A 101 8.44 -18.13 -8.41
N CYS A 102 8.40 -16.82 -8.63
CA CYS A 102 7.18 -16.07 -8.89
C CYS A 102 7.28 -15.46 -10.28
N SER A 103 6.30 -15.72 -11.15
CA SER A 103 6.27 -15.18 -12.52
C SER A 103 6.12 -13.66 -12.55
N GLN A 104 5.39 -13.12 -11.59
CA GLN A 104 5.32 -11.70 -11.29
C GLN A 104 6.22 -11.38 -10.11
N GLU A 105 6.91 -10.25 -10.18
CA GLU A 105 7.70 -9.75 -9.07
C GLU A 105 6.78 -9.32 -7.92
N CYS A 106 7.13 -9.70 -6.69
CA CYS A 106 6.46 -9.22 -5.48
C CYS A 106 7.00 -7.81 -5.17
N VAL A 107 6.32 -6.76 -5.61
CA VAL A 107 6.84 -5.38 -5.57
C VAL A 107 7.10 -4.92 -4.13
N HIS A 108 6.09 -5.00 -3.26
CA HIS A 108 6.19 -4.71 -1.83
C HIS A 108 6.03 -5.99 -1.02
N GLY A 109 6.91 -6.95 -1.24
CA GLY A 109 6.81 -8.26 -0.61
C GLY A 109 7.92 -9.20 -1.00
N ARG A 110 7.74 -10.47 -0.64
CA ARG A 110 8.69 -11.54 -0.99
C ARG A 110 7.97 -12.79 -1.49
N CYS A 111 8.58 -13.48 -2.44
CA CYS A 111 8.10 -14.77 -2.91
C CYS A 111 8.36 -15.82 -1.83
N VAL A 112 7.30 -16.41 -1.26
CA VAL A 112 7.40 -17.40 -0.17
C VAL A 112 7.10 -18.82 -0.63
N ALA A 113 6.37 -18.96 -1.72
CA ALA A 113 6.09 -20.22 -2.41
C ALA A 113 5.87 -19.93 -3.91
N PRO A 114 5.84 -20.95 -4.77
CA PRO A 114 5.67 -20.75 -6.21
C PRO A 114 4.40 -19.94 -6.50
N GLU A 115 4.56 -18.84 -7.21
CA GLU A 115 3.48 -17.90 -7.55
C GLU A 115 2.73 -17.30 -6.33
N LEU A 116 3.31 -17.38 -5.13
CA LEU A 116 2.73 -16.84 -3.91
C LEU A 116 3.67 -15.81 -3.27
N CYS A 117 3.24 -14.55 -3.33
CA CYS A 117 3.85 -13.46 -2.61
C CYS A 117 3.29 -13.35 -1.19
N GLN A 118 4.17 -13.07 -0.23
CA GLN A 118 3.79 -12.55 1.07
C GLN A 118 4.01 -11.03 1.03
N CYS A 119 2.94 -10.26 1.15
CA CYS A 119 3.02 -8.80 1.08
C CYS A 119 3.49 -8.18 2.40
N GLU A 120 4.19 -7.05 2.28
CA GLU A 120 4.46 -6.15 3.39
C GLU A 120 3.16 -5.50 3.88
N PRO A 121 3.09 -5.06 5.14
CA PRO A 121 1.86 -4.45 5.64
C PRO A 121 1.52 -3.16 4.88
N GLY A 122 0.24 -2.98 4.59
CA GLY A 122 -0.26 -1.88 3.77
C GLY A 122 -0.39 -2.21 2.28
N TRP A 123 0.05 -3.40 1.87
CA TRP A 123 -0.02 -3.88 0.48
C TRP A 123 -0.77 -5.20 0.38
N ARG A 124 -1.39 -5.41 -0.79
CA ARG A 124 -2.15 -6.60 -1.14
C ARG A 124 -2.09 -6.92 -2.63
N GLY A 125 -2.73 -8.03 -2.97
CA GLY A 125 -2.84 -8.54 -4.33
C GLY A 125 -1.75 -9.55 -4.65
N PRO A 126 -1.87 -10.28 -5.76
CA PRO A 126 -0.98 -11.39 -6.09
C PRO A 126 0.49 -10.98 -6.26
N SER A 127 0.76 -9.72 -6.60
CA SER A 127 2.10 -9.15 -6.77
C SER A 127 2.47 -8.07 -5.73
N CYS A 128 1.66 -7.90 -4.68
CA CYS A 128 1.86 -6.86 -3.66
C CYS A 128 2.01 -5.44 -4.25
N SER A 129 1.25 -5.16 -5.31
CA SER A 129 1.29 -3.90 -6.06
C SER A 129 0.12 -2.97 -5.73
N SER A 130 -0.88 -3.45 -5.00
CA SER A 130 -2.07 -2.67 -4.64
C SER A 130 -2.02 -2.30 -3.16
N GLU A 131 -2.29 -1.04 -2.84
CA GLU A 131 -2.39 -0.58 -1.46
C GLU A 131 -3.68 -1.09 -0.79
N CYS A 132 -3.69 -1.10 0.54
CA CYS A 132 -4.92 -1.30 1.32
C CYS A 132 -5.92 -0.17 1.09
N ASP A 133 -7.20 -0.50 1.17
CA ASP A 133 -8.25 0.51 1.25
C ASP A 133 -8.31 1.12 2.65
N GLU A 134 -9.00 2.25 2.80
CA GLU A 134 -9.08 3.02 4.04
C GLU A 134 -9.71 2.26 5.23
N GLN A 135 -10.26 1.07 4.99
CA GLN A 135 -10.97 0.23 5.97
C GLN A 135 -10.23 -1.07 6.30
N SER A 136 -9.05 -1.27 5.75
CA SER A 136 -8.20 -2.44 6.00
C SER A 136 -6.74 -2.06 6.24
N TRP A 137 -6.01 -2.94 6.91
CA TRP A 137 -4.60 -2.73 7.23
C TRP A 137 -3.86 -4.06 7.42
N GLY A 138 -2.55 -3.98 7.59
CA GLY A 138 -1.70 -5.14 7.83
C GLY A 138 -1.26 -5.84 6.52
N PRO A 139 -0.56 -6.98 6.62
CA PRO A 139 -0.13 -7.74 5.46
C PRO A 139 -1.35 -8.30 4.72
N ASP A 140 -1.31 -8.22 3.40
CA ASP A 140 -2.39 -8.63 2.50
C ASP A 140 -3.73 -7.93 2.79
N CYS A 141 -3.70 -6.83 3.56
CA CYS A 141 -4.86 -6.12 4.07
C CYS A 141 -5.86 -7.04 4.80
N GLY A 142 -5.35 -8.06 5.49
CA GLY A 142 -6.16 -9.07 6.17
C GLY A 142 -6.85 -8.58 7.45
N GLN A 143 -6.49 -7.40 7.97
CA GLN A 143 -7.08 -6.83 9.17
C GLN A 143 -8.06 -5.71 8.81
N ARG A 144 -9.19 -5.64 9.52
CA ARG A 144 -10.18 -4.56 9.35
C ARG A 144 -9.88 -3.40 10.31
N CYS A 145 -10.02 -2.17 9.84
CA CYS A 145 -9.98 -0.99 10.70
C CYS A 145 -11.13 -1.02 11.72
N LEU A 146 -10.84 -0.72 12.98
CA LEU A 146 -11.84 -0.69 14.08
C LEU A 146 -12.32 0.74 14.40
N CYS A 147 -12.08 1.68 13.50
CA CYS A 147 -12.35 3.09 13.69
C CYS A 147 -13.84 3.41 13.64
N HIS A 148 -14.28 4.31 14.50
CA HIS A 148 -15.65 4.82 14.48
C HIS A 148 -15.80 6.05 13.57
N HIS A 149 -17.06 6.42 13.28
CA HIS A 149 -17.41 7.59 12.46
C HIS A 149 -16.87 7.54 11.01
N GLY A 150 -16.58 6.34 10.49
CA GLY A 150 -16.03 6.17 9.14
C GLY A 150 -14.61 6.71 8.99
N ALA A 151 -13.89 6.89 10.10
CA ALA A 151 -12.52 7.37 10.07
C ALA A 151 -11.60 6.33 9.39
N PRO A 152 -10.70 6.76 8.48
CA PRO A 152 -9.73 5.87 7.87
C PRO A 152 -8.70 5.42 8.90
N CYS A 153 -8.12 4.23 8.71
CA CYS A 153 -6.96 3.80 9.49
C CYS A 153 -5.68 3.73 8.66
N ASP A 154 -4.56 3.92 9.36
CA ASP A 154 -3.23 3.76 8.79
C ASP A 154 -3.06 2.31 8.29
N PRO A 155 -2.69 2.10 7.02
CA PRO A 155 -2.66 0.77 6.41
C PRO A 155 -1.53 -0.13 6.94
N LEU A 156 -0.52 0.45 7.59
CA LEU A 156 0.62 -0.27 8.18
C LEU A 156 0.34 -0.71 9.63
N THR A 157 -0.26 0.18 10.43
CA THR A 157 -0.40 0.04 11.88
C THR A 157 -1.83 -0.17 12.38
N GLY A 158 -2.83 0.19 11.57
CA GLY A 158 -4.25 0.13 11.93
C GLY A 158 -4.73 1.27 12.83
N VAL A 159 -3.89 2.28 13.08
CA VAL A 159 -4.24 3.44 13.93
C VAL A 159 -5.22 4.35 13.21
N CYS A 160 -6.29 4.78 13.89
CA CYS A 160 -7.33 5.60 13.29
C CYS A 160 -6.92 7.06 13.15
N SER A 161 -7.19 7.65 12.00
CA SER A 161 -7.11 9.10 11.80
C SER A 161 -8.42 9.75 12.22
N CYS A 162 -8.56 10.03 13.52
CA CYS A 162 -9.83 10.50 14.06
C CYS A 162 -10.23 11.91 13.54
N PRO A 163 -11.51 12.11 13.20
CA PRO A 163 -12.00 13.43 12.86
C PRO A 163 -11.90 14.38 14.08
N PRO A 164 -11.75 15.69 13.86
CA PRO A 164 -11.69 16.66 14.95
C PRO A 164 -12.90 16.58 15.87
N GLY A 165 -12.66 16.58 17.19
CA GLY A 165 -13.71 16.45 18.19
C GLY A 165 -13.89 15.04 18.76
N PHE A 166 -13.08 14.07 18.34
CA PHE A 166 -13.06 12.72 18.87
C PHE A 166 -11.69 12.32 19.39
N THR A 167 -11.68 11.48 20.43
CA THR A 167 -10.47 11.01 21.09
C THR A 167 -9.85 9.82 20.37
N ASP A 168 -8.53 9.76 20.37
CA ASP A 168 -7.76 8.57 19.99
C ASP A 168 -8.01 7.39 20.98
N PRO A 169 -7.73 6.14 20.59
CA PRO A 169 -7.22 5.69 19.29
C PRO A 169 -8.30 5.18 18.32
N LEU A 170 -9.56 5.09 18.73
CA LEU A 170 -10.65 4.48 17.93
C LEU A 170 -11.76 5.46 17.53
N CYS A 171 -11.60 6.75 17.87
CA CYS A 171 -12.58 7.80 17.58
C CYS A 171 -13.96 7.55 18.23
N ARG A 172 -14.00 6.79 19.33
CA ARG A 172 -15.25 6.34 19.94
C ARG A 172 -15.90 7.40 20.82
N GLN A 173 -15.08 8.16 21.55
CA GLN A 173 -15.56 9.16 22.50
C GLN A 173 -15.36 10.56 21.92
N PRO A 174 -16.31 11.49 22.15
CA PRO A 174 -16.09 12.89 21.85
C PRO A 174 -15.02 13.48 22.79
N CYS A 175 -14.46 14.63 22.43
CA CYS A 175 -13.48 15.31 23.28
C CYS A 175 -14.05 15.63 24.66
N PRO A 176 -13.26 15.45 25.74
CA PRO A 176 -13.66 15.88 27.05
C PRO A 176 -13.79 17.41 27.10
N PRO A 177 -14.67 17.95 27.97
CA PRO A 177 -14.84 19.39 28.13
C PRO A 177 -13.52 20.11 28.38
N GLY A 178 -13.31 21.23 27.69
CA GLY A 178 -12.05 22.00 27.79
C GLY A 178 -10.98 21.59 26.79
N THR A 179 -11.23 20.58 25.94
CA THR A 179 -10.32 20.18 24.85
C THR A 179 -11.02 20.13 23.50
N TYR A 180 -10.25 20.27 22.42
CA TYR A 180 -10.75 20.24 21.06
C TYR A 180 -9.71 19.77 20.04
N GLY A 181 -10.13 19.62 18.79
CA GLY A 181 -9.26 19.27 17.66
C GLY A 181 -9.10 17.76 17.48
N GLN A 182 -8.14 17.37 16.64
CA GLN A 182 -7.81 15.97 16.39
C GLN A 182 -7.14 15.35 17.61
N GLY A 183 -7.62 14.18 18.06
CA GLY A 183 -7.13 13.52 19.27
C GLY A 183 -7.39 14.28 20.58
N CYS A 184 -8.10 15.41 20.52
CA CYS A 184 -8.37 16.28 21.68
C CYS A 184 -7.11 16.81 22.37
N HIS A 185 -6.03 17.00 21.60
CA HIS A 185 -4.75 17.47 22.13
C HIS A 185 -4.68 19.00 22.34
N LEU A 186 -5.66 19.76 21.85
CA LEU A 186 -5.72 21.21 22.02
C LEU A 186 -6.64 21.59 23.18
N SER A 187 -6.25 22.58 23.97
CA SER A 187 -7.06 23.11 25.08
C SER A 187 -7.90 24.30 24.65
N CYS A 188 -9.16 24.37 25.06
CA CYS A 188 -10.06 25.49 24.75
C CYS A 188 -9.44 26.83 25.22
N PRO A 189 -9.24 27.83 24.33
CA PRO A 189 -8.61 29.10 24.69
C PRO A 189 -9.57 30.11 25.37
N CYS A 190 -10.77 29.66 25.75
CA CYS A 190 -11.85 30.53 26.19
C CYS A 190 -11.64 31.08 27.59
N HIS A 191 -11.97 32.36 27.79
CA HIS A 191 -11.97 32.96 29.13
C HIS A 191 -13.07 32.37 30.00
N HIS A 192 -12.88 32.47 31.33
CA HIS A 192 -13.82 31.99 32.34
C HIS A 192 -14.14 30.49 32.24
N GLN A 193 -13.24 29.69 31.63
CA GLN A 193 -13.44 28.26 31.38
C GLN A 193 -14.75 27.98 30.60
N ALA A 194 -15.15 28.91 29.73
CA ALA A 194 -16.32 28.71 28.89
C ALA A 194 -16.13 27.46 28.01
N PRO A 195 -17.18 26.65 27.80
CA PRO A 195 -17.09 25.49 26.93
C PRO A 195 -16.77 25.90 25.49
N CYS A 196 -16.06 25.05 24.76
CA CYS A 196 -15.79 25.28 23.35
C CYS A 196 -16.26 24.10 22.49
N ASN A 197 -16.48 24.36 21.20
CA ASN A 197 -16.80 23.34 20.24
C ASN A 197 -15.65 22.34 20.12
N ALA A 198 -15.91 21.05 20.35
CA ALA A 198 -14.90 19.99 20.36
C ALA A 198 -14.15 19.84 19.02
N SER A 199 -14.77 20.16 17.90
CA SER A 199 -14.14 20.03 16.58
C SER A 199 -13.33 21.28 16.19
N THR A 200 -13.85 22.48 16.46
CA THR A 200 -13.27 23.73 15.95
C THR A 200 -12.54 24.56 17.01
N GLY A 201 -12.82 24.35 18.29
CA GLY A 201 -12.30 25.17 19.39
C GLY A 201 -13.03 26.49 19.60
N ALA A 202 -14.11 26.76 18.84
CA ALA A 202 -14.87 27.99 18.96
C ALA A 202 -15.59 28.07 20.32
N CYS A 203 -15.44 29.20 21.02
CA CYS A 203 -15.98 29.39 22.36
C CYS A 203 -17.51 29.56 22.35
N LEU A 204 -18.18 28.88 23.27
CA LEU A 204 -19.61 28.98 23.53
C LEU A 204 -19.80 29.88 24.75
N CYS A 205 -20.00 31.17 24.50
CA CYS A 205 -20.03 32.16 25.58
C CYS A 205 -21.27 32.03 26.47
N PRO A 206 -21.09 32.08 27.80
CA PRO A 206 -22.22 32.10 28.72
C PRO A 206 -23.00 33.43 28.56
N PRO A 207 -24.25 33.47 29.02
CA PRO A 207 -25.06 34.69 28.96
C PRO A 207 -24.32 35.89 29.57
N GLY A 208 -24.34 37.02 28.87
CA GLY A 208 -23.67 38.25 29.30
C GLY A 208 -22.22 38.39 28.85
N LEU A 209 -21.65 37.41 28.13
CA LEU A 209 -20.32 37.51 27.50
C LEU A 209 -20.41 37.29 25.98
N SER A 210 -19.50 37.94 25.24
CA SER A 210 -19.39 37.89 23.79
C SER A 210 -17.94 37.98 23.32
N GLY A 211 -17.72 37.87 22.00
CA GLY A 211 -16.41 37.84 21.38
C GLY A 211 -15.85 36.42 21.20
N PRO A 212 -14.76 36.26 20.42
CA PRO A 212 -14.25 34.94 20.03
C PRO A 212 -13.72 34.10 21.20
N LEU A 213 -13.31 34.73 22.31
CA LEU A 213 -12.81 34.07 23.51
C LEU A 213 -13.68 34.35 24.75
N CYS A 214 -14.88 34.91 24.56
CA CYS A 214 -15.80 35.32 25.64
C CYS A 214 -15.20 36.35 26.61
N GLN A 215 -14.38 37.26 26.06
CA GLN A 215 -13.69 38.29 26.83
C GLN A 215 -14.48 39.61 26.97
N VAL A 216 -15.55 39.80 26.18
CA VAL A 216 -16.29 41.07 26.13
C VAL A 216 -17.61 40.95 26.90
N PRO A 217 -17.80 41.68 28.02
CA PRO A 217 -19.09 41.75 28.70
C PRO A 217 -20.13 42.46 27.83
N CYS A 218 -21.33 41.89 27.78
CA CYS A 218 -22.49 42.51 27.15
C CYS A 218 -22.96 43.71 28.01
N PRO A 219 -23.54 44.77 27.40
CA PRO A 219 -24.11 45.89 28.15
C PRO A 219 -25.15 45.43 29.18
N GLU A 220 -25.20 46.11 30.33
CA GLU A 220 -26.07 45.73 31.45
C GLU A 220 -27.54 45.58 31.02
N GLY A 221 -28.12 44.41 31.29
CA GLY A 221 -29.54 44.12 31.05
C GLY A 221 -29.89 43.30 29.80
N MET A 222 -28.90 42.76 29.05
CA MET A 222 -29.18 41.98 27.83
C MET A 222 -28.43 40.65 27.73
N SER A 223 -29.11 39.66 27.14
CA SER A 223 -28.49 38.44 26.63
C SER A 223 -28.06 38.68 25.18
N CYS A 224 -26.78 38.45 24.86
CA CYS A 224 -26.23 38.58 23.50
C CYS A 224 -26.78 37.56 22.47
N THR A 225 -27.93 36.93 22.76
CA THR A 225 -28.58 35.88 21.97
C THR A 225 -29.47 36.38 20.82
N THR A 226 -29.62 37.68 20.61
CA THR A 226 -30.20 38.23 19.38
C THR A 226 -29.09 38.81 18.51
N PRO A 227 -28.68 38.08 17.45
CA PRO A 227 -27.82 38.66 16.43
C PRO A 227 -28.47 39.93 15.89
N CYS A 228 -27.69 41.01 15.83
CA CYS A 228 -28.13 42.22 15.14
C CYS A 228 -28.41 41.85 13.66
N PRO A 229 -29.64 42.02 13.15
CA PRO A 229 -30.04 41.51 11.83
C PRO A 229 -29.45 42.29 10.65
N CYS A 230 -28.69 43.34 10.93
CA CYS A 230 -28.14 44.24 9.93
C CYS A 230 -27.07 43.54 9.07
N GLN A 231 -27.18 43.70 7.76
CA GLN A 231 -26.23 43.20 6.76
C GLN A 231 -25.26 44.31 6.33
N ASN A 232 -24.26 43.96 5.52
CA ASN A 232 -23.31 44.89 4.90
C ASN A 232 -22.58 45.84 5.88
N GLY A 233 -22.41 45.43 7.13
CA GLY A 233 -21.75 46.24 8.17
C GLY A 233 -22.65 47.25 8.89
N GLY A 234 -23.98 47.13 8.77
CA GLY A 234 -24.92 47.93 9.54
C GLY A 234 -24.87 47.66 11.05
N ILE A 235 -25.19 48.68 11.84
CA ILE A 235 -25.08 48.65 13.30
C ILE A 235 -26.46 48.88 13.90
N CYS A 236 -26.86 48.07 14.87
CA CYS A 236 -28.10 48.30 15.61
C CYS A 236 -27.96 49.55 16.50
N HIS A 237 -28.85 50.53 16.35
CA HIS A 237 -28.84 51.74 17.20
C HIS A 237 -30.25 52.23 17.56
N PRO A 238 -30.54 52.45 18.86
CA PRO A 238 -29.70 52.08 20.00
C PRO A 238 -29.44 50.57 20.01
N SER A 239 -28.28 50.14 20.53
CA SER A 239 -27.78 48.75 20.43
C SER A 239 -28.70 47.69 21.05
N SER A 240 -29.78 48.12 21.70
CA SER A 240 -30.91 47.40 22.27
C SER A 240 -32.05 47.07 21.31
N THR A 241 -32.04 47.62 20.10
CA THR A 241 -33.14 47.51 19.12
C THR A 241 -32.74 46.73 17.89
N SER A 242 -33.73 46.18 17.17
CA SER A 242 -33.55 45.59 15.84
C SER A 242 -33.43 46.63 14.72
N THR A 243 -33.34 47.91 15.08
CA THR A 243 -33.29 49.03 14.13
C THR A 243 -31.86 49.24 13.65
N CYS A 244 -31.65 49.06 12.36
CA CYS A 244 -30.34 49.17 11.74
C CYS A 244 -30.02 50.61 11.32
N VAL A 245 -28.81 51.05 11.66
CA VAL A 245 -28.16 52.21 11.06
C VAL A 245 -27.27 51.69 9.93
N CYS A 246 -27.61 52.09 8.71
CA CYS A 246 -26.93 51.58 7.53
C CYS A 246 -25.65 52.35 7.20
N PRO A 247 -24.59 51.63 6.78
CA PRO A 247 -23.36 52.26 6.35
C PRO A 247 -23.55 52.92 4.99
N HIS A 248 -22.54 53.67 4.56
CA HIS A 248 -22.55 54.37 3.27
C HIS A 248 -22.81 53.40 2.10
N GLY A 249 -23.72 53.79 1.20
CA GLY A 249 -24.06 53.00 0.01
C GLY A 249 -25.19 51.99 0.22
N TRP A 250 -25.72 51.85 1.43
CA TRP A 250 -26.76 50.88 1.79
C TRP A 250 -27.95 51.53 2.50
N MET A 251 -29.14 50.97 2.28
CA MET A 251 -30.40 51.36 2.92
C MET A 251 -31.32 50.17 3.17
N GLY A 252 -32.46 50.45 3.82
CA GLY A 252 -33.48 49.47 4.19
C GLY A 252 -33.39 49.05 5.64
N GLU A 253 -34.43 48.37 6.13
CA GLU A 253 -34.60 47.95 7.53
C GLU A 253 -33.41 47.15 8.08
N ILE A 254 -32.73 46.38 7.22
CA ILE A 254 -31.57 45.56 7.56
C ILE A 254 -30.32 45.87 6.73
N CYS A 255 -30.29 47.01 6.03
CA CYS A 255 -29.16 47.43 5.20
C CYS A 255 -28.79 46.45 4.07
N SER A 256 -29.77 45.71 3.56
CA SER A 256 -29.60 44.76 2.47
C SER A 256 -29.74 45.39 1.08
N MET A 257 -30.28 46.61 0.97
CA MET A 257 -30.52 47.27 -0.31
C MET A 257 -29.44 48.30 -0.62
N PRO A 258 -28.85 48.31 -1.83
CA PRO A 258 -27.92 49.36 -2.24
C PRO A 258 -28.67 50.69 -2.47
N CYS A 259 -27.96 51.82 -2.44
CA CYS A 259 -28.57 53.11 -2.75
C CYS A 259 -29.13 53.16 -4.17
N PRO A 260 -30.33 53.76 -4.36
CA PRO A 260 -30.88 53.98 -5.68
C PRO A 260 -30.03 55.02 -6.44
N PRO A 261 -30.09 55.01 -7.79
CA PRO A 261 -29.34 55.97 -8.62
C PRO A 261 -29.61 57.42 -8.20
N GLY A 262 -28.54 58.20 -8.05
CA GLY A 262 -28.62 59.61 -7.64
C GLY A 262 -28.71 59.83 -6.12
N ARG A 263 -28.60 58.78 -5.30
CA ARG A 263 -28.47 58.90 -3.84
C ARG A 263 -27.16 58.33 -3.32
N PHE A 264 -26.68 58.87 -2.21
CA PHE A 264 -25.43 58.43 -1.59
C PHE A 264 -25.43 58.60 -0.06
N GLY A 265 -24.39 58.07 0.58
CA GLY A 265 -24.17 58.23 2.02
C GLY A 265 -24.88 57.18 2.87
N PRO A 266 -24.85 57.31 4.21
CA PRO A 266 -25.46 56.35 5.12
C PRO A 266 -26.98 56.41 5.00
N GLY A 267 -27.62 55.26 4.76
CA GLY A 267 -29.07 55.20 4.52
C GLY A 267 -29.54 55.95 3.27
N CYS A 268 -28.63 56.30 2.36
CA CYS A 268 -28.93 56.99 1.09
C CYS A 268 -29.67 58.33 1.25
N GLN A 269 -29.38 59.03 2.35
CA GLN A 269 -30.01 60.31 2.67
C GLN A 269 -29.44 61.47 1.83
N GLY A 270 -28.22 61.32 1.27
CA GLY A 270 -27.61 62.29 0.37
C GLY A 270 -28.15 62.17 -1.06
N GLU A 271 -28.25 63.30 -1.76
CA GLU A 271 -28.68 63.38 -3.16
C GLU A 271 -27.54 63.92 -4.02
N CYS A 272 -27.22 63.20 -5.10
CA CYS A 272 -26.14 63.57 -6.01
C CYS A 272 -26.61 64.61 -7.02
N ARG A 273 -25.73 65.54 -7.38
CA ARG A 273 -26.00 66.59 -8.37
C ARG A 273 -25.18 66.38 -9.64
N CYS A 274 -25.23 65.16 -10.18
CA CYS A 274 -24.48 64.83 -11.39
C CYS A 274 -25.22 65.32 -12.64
N HIS A 275 -24.53 66.08 -13.48
CA HIS A 275 -25.05 66.62 -14.73
C HIS A 275 -24.63 65.77 -15.93
N ASN A 276 -25.25 66.01 -17.09
CA ASN A 276 -24.91 65.37 -18.37
C ASN A 276 -24.86 63.83 -18.36
N GLY A 277 -25.70 63.20 -17.52
CA GLY A 277 -25.76 61.73 -17.42
C GLY A 277 -24.59 61.11 -16.66
N GLY A 278 -23.87 61.88 -15.84
CA GLY A 278 -22.84 61.35 -14.94
C GLY A 278 -23.40 60.33 -13.94
N HIS A 279 -22.61 59.29 -13.66
CA HIS A 279 -22.99 58.23 -12.71
C HIS A 279 -22.59 58.61 -11.29
N CYS A 280 -23.50 58.50 -10.32
CA CYS A 280 -23.18 58.82 -8.93
C CYS A 280 -22.62 57.61 -8.18
N ASP A 281 -21.51 57.79 -7.47
CA ASP A 281 -21.03 56.81 -6.49
C ASP A 281 -21.94 56.78 -5.25
N PRO A 282 -22.59 55.64 -4.96
CA PRO A 282 -23.50 55.50 -3.81
C PRO A 282 -22.79 55.62 -2.44
N HIS A 283 -21.47 55.43 -2.35
CA HIS A 283 -20.76 55.50 -1.07
C HIS A 283 -20.40 56.94 -0.68
N GLY A 284 -19.80 57.70 -1.59
CA GLY A 284 -19.28 59.04 -1.31
C GLY A 284 -19.97 60.20 -2.06
N GLY A 285 -20.87 59.92 -3.01
CA GLY A 285 -21.62 60.94 -3.74
C GLY A 285 -20.85 61.61 -4.89
N GLN A 286 -19.67 61.12 -5.22
CA GLN A 286 -18.87 61.66 -6.32
C GLN A 286 -19.49 61.31 -7.68
N CYS A 287 -19.45 62.26 -8.60
CA CYS A 287 -19.95 62.08 -9.96
C CYS A 287 -18.83 61.54 -10.86
N GLN A 288 -19.08 60.39 -11.46
CA GLN A 288 -18.26 59.85 -12.54
C GLN A 288 -18.81 60.37 -13.87
N CYS A 289 -18.05 61.26 -14.51
CA CYS A 289 -18.44 61.87 -15.78
C CYS A 289 -18.58 60.83 -16.90
N ALA A 290 -19.59 60.99 -17.75
CA ALA A 290 -19.70 60.22 -18.98
C ALA A 290 -18.53 60.53 -19.94
N PRO A 291 -18.18 59.63 -20.88
CA PRO A 291 -17.11 59.86 -21.85
C PRO A 291 -17.28 61.21 -22.57
N GLY A 292 -16.23 62.04 -22.55
CA GLY A 292 -16.24 63.38 -23.16
C GLY A 292 -16.56 64.53 -22.20
N PHE A 293 -16.84 64.26 -20.92
CA PHE A 293 -17.08 65.27 -19.89
C PHE A 293 -16.04 65.18 -18.76
N THR A 294 -15.74 66.31 -18.13
CA THR A 294 -14.82 66.42 -16.98
C THR A 294 -15.36 67.47 -16.00
N GLY A 295 -15.24 67.22 -14.70
CA GLY A 295 -15.74 68.12 -13.66
C GLY A 295 -16.06 67.37 -12.37
N GLU A 296 -16.52 68.10 -11.35
CA GLU A 296 -16.94 67.52 -10.05
C GLU A 296 -18.46 67.21 -9.99
N GLN A 297 -19.23 67.70 -10.98
CA GLN A 297 -20.69 67.54 -11.11
C GLN A 297 -21.06 67.21 -12.55
#